data_AF-A0AA95I2N0-F1
#
_entry.id   AF-A0AA95I2N0-F1
#
_cell.length_a   1.000
_cell.length_b   1.000
_cell.length_c   1.000
_cell.angle_alpha   90.00
_cell.angle_beta   90.00
_cell.angle_gamma   90.00
#
_symmetry.space_group_name_H-M   'P 1'
#
loop_
_entity.id
_entity.type
_entity.pdbx_description
1 polymer ?
#
loop_
_entity_poly.entity_id
_entity_poly.type
_entity_poly.pdbx_seq_one_letter_code
_entity_poly.pdbx_strand_id
1 'polypeptide(L)' 'MNNMPKILIIAGAVLIIAGLLWSFLGRFIHLGRLPGDIMIDKGNAKFYFPIVTCILISVVLSLISYIVRWFMK' A
#
# COMPACT_ATOMS: atom_id res chain seq x y z
N MET A 1 30.05 -11.10 -5.39
CA MET A 1 29.79 -10.52 -4.04
C MET A 1 28.53 -11.17 -3.51
N ASN A 2 28.54 -11.66 -2.26
CA ASN A 2 27.40 -12.37 -1.69
C ASN A 2 26.15 -11.48 -1.71
N ASN A 3 25.10 -11.87 -2.44
CA ASN A 3 23.86 -11.10 -2.58
C ASN A 3 22.95 -11.19 -1.34
N MET A 4 23.32 -12.03 -0.37
CA MET A 4 22.57 -12.31 0.85
C MET A 4 22.22 -11.05 1.67
N PRO A 5 23.15 -10.08 1.88
CA PRO A 5 22.85 -8.86 2.63
C PRO A 5 21.82 -7.98 1.91
N LYS A 6 21.91 -7.85 0.59
CA LYS A 6 20.93 -7.08 -0.21
C LYS A 6 19.53 -7.72 -0.12
N ILE A 7 19.45 -9.04 -0.19
CA ILE A 7 18.17 -9.78 -0.09
C ILE A 7 17.54 -9.59 1.29
N LEU A 8 18.33 -9.67 2.37
CA LEU A 8 17.83 -9.44 3.73
C LEU A 8 17.28 -8.01 3.92
N ILE A 9 17.98 -7.01 3.39
CA ILE A 9 17.54 -5.60 3.46
C ILE A 9 16.21 -5.40 2.71
N ILE A 10 16.08 -5.99 1.50
CA ILE A 10 14.84 -5.89 0.71
C ILE A 10 13.69 -6.59 1.44
N ALA A 11 13.90 -7.80 1.97
CA ALA A 11 12.89 -8.53 2.71
C ALA A 11 12.40 -7.75 3.94
N GLY A 12 13.32 -7.14 4.69
CA GLY A 12 12.97 -6.27 5.84
C GLY A 12 12.17 -5.05 5.43
N ALA A 13 12.55 -4.36 4.34
CA ALA A 13 11.82 -3.21 3.84
C ALA A 13 10.40 -3.58 3.39
N VAL A 14 10.23 -4.71 2.71
CA VAL A 14 8.91 -5.22 2.29
C VAL A 14 8.02 -5.53 3.51
N LEU A 15 8.58 -6.14 4.56
CA LEU A 15 7.83 -6.44 5.79
C LEU A 15 7.39 -5.16 6.54
N ILE A 16 8.25 -4.13 6.59
CA ILE A 16 7.89 -2.83 7.19
C ILE A 16 6.76 -2.16 6.40
N ILE A 17 6.84 -2.15 5.07
CA ILE A 17 5.80 -1.63 4.19
C ILE A 17 4.49 -2.40 4.39
N ALA A 18 4.55 -3.73 4.43
CA ALA A 18 3.38 -4.58 4.64
C ALA A 18 2.75 -4.32 6.03
N GLY A 19 3.57 -4.18 7.07
CA GLY A 19 3.10 -3.85 8.43
C GLY A 19 2.48 -2.45 8.52
N LEU A 20 3.05 -1.46 7.83
CA LEU A 20 2.49 -0.11 7.73
C LEU A 20 1.17 -0.12 6.97
N LEU A 21 1.10 -0.82 5.83
CA LEU A 21 -0.14 -1.01 5.09
C LEU A 21 -1.18 -1.73 5.94
N TRP A 22 -0.82 -2.77 6.68
CA TRP A 22 -1.75 -3.48 7.58
C TRP A 22 -2.24 -2.61 8.72
N SER A 23 -1.37 -1.80 9.33
CA SER A 23 -1.76 -0.85 10.37
C SER A 23 -2.64 0.27 9.81
N PHE A 24 -2.30 0.81 8.64
CA PHE A 24 -3.11 1.85 7.98
C PHE A 24 -4.45 1.29 7.51
N LEU A 25 -4.50 0.14 6.83
CA LEU A 25 -5.74 -0.53 6.46
C LEU A 25 -6.54 -0.89 7.72
N GLY A 26 -5.93 -1.48 8.75
CA GLY A 26 -6.62 -1.81 10.00
C GLY A 26 -7.18 -0.58 10.71
N ARG A 27 -6.52 0.59 10.59
CA ARG A 27 -6.97 1.84 11.23
C ARG A 27 -7.97 2.62 10.38
N PHE A 28 -7.81 2.64 9.06
CA PHE A 28 -8.71 3.31 8.12
C PHE A 28 -9.95 2.46 7.78
N ILE A 29 -9.87 1.12 7.86
CA ILE A 29 -11.01 0.19 7.76
C ILE A 29 -11.73 0.05 9.12
N HIS A 30 -11.62 1.04 10.01
CA HIS A 30 -12.61 1.16 11.09
C HIS A 30 -13.95 1.58 10.47
N LEU A 31 -14.80 0.58 10.21
CA LEU A 31 -16.26 0.70 10.21
C LEU A 31 -16.86 1.78 9.27
N GLY A 32 -16.26 1.97 8.10
CA GLY A 32 -17.03 2.34 6.91
C GLY A 32 -16.89 3.75 6.33
N ARG A 33 -15.94 4.61 6.75
CA ARG A 33 -15.67 5.89 6.07
C ARG A 33 -14.20 6.32 6.11
N LEU A 34 -13.43 5.98 5.08
CA LEU A 34 -12.21 6.74 4.78
C LEU A 34 -12.60 8.10 4.20
N PRO A 35 -12.12 9.23 4.76
CA PRO A 35 -12.24 10.52 4.08
C PRO A 35 -11.39 10.50 2.81
N GLY A 36 -12.05 10.41 1.65
CA GLY A 36 -11.42 10.35 0.32
C GLY A 36 -11.86 9.17 -0.55
N ASP A 37 -12.50 8.16 0.03
CA ASP A 37 -13.17 7.13 -0.77
C ASP A 37 -14.52 7.64 -1.24
N ILE A 38 -14.78 7.55 -2.55
CA ILE A 38 -16.04 8.00 -3.12
C ILE A 38 -17.10 6.96 -2.78
N MET A 39 -17.90 7.27 -1.75
CA MET A 39 -19.09 6.50 -1.42
C MET A 39 -20.32 7.26 -1.92
N ILE A 40 -20.89 6.79 -3.03
CA ILE A 40 -22.16 7.29 -3.55
C ILE A 40 -23.26 6.38 -3.01
N ASP A 41 -24.04 6.91 -2.07
CA ASP A 41 -25.22 6.24 -1.53
C ASP A 41 -26.46 6.83 -2.20
N LYS A 42 -27.08 6.07 -3.12
CA LYS A 42 -28.29 6.48 -3.85
C LYS A 42 -29.41 5.49 -3.54
N GLY A 43 -30.04 5.65 -2.38
CA GLY A 43 -31.23 4.90 -1.96
C GLY A 43 -30.98 3.39 -1.81
N ASN A 44 -31.13 2.64 -2.90
CA ASN A 44 -30.91 1.18 -2.97
C ASN A 44 -29.52 0.78 -3.48
N ALA A 45 -28.71 1.71 -4.00
CA ALA A 45 -27.39 1.42 -4.56
C ALA A 45 -26.28 2.12 -3.76
N LYS A 46 -25.33 1.33 -3.24
CA LYS A 46 -24.11 1.81 -2.59
C LYS A 46 -22.93 1.53 -3.52
N PHE A 47 -22.33 2.58 -4.07
CA PHE A 47 -21.11 2.47 -4.86
C PHE A 47 -19.93 2.99 -4.04
N TYR A 48 -18.95 2.12 -3.76
CA TYR A 48 -17.74 2.46 -3.02
C TYR A 48 -16.54 2.39 -3.96
N PHE A 49 -15.84 3.50 -4.13
CA PHE A 49 -14.65 3.60 -4.96
C PHE A 49 -13.43 4.04 -4.14
N PRO A 50 -12.53 3.11 -3.81
CA PRO A 50 -11.40 3.34 -2.92
C PRO A 50 -10.20 4.02 -3.62
N ILE A 51 -10.35 5.28 -4.03
CA ILE A 51 -9.32 6.03 -4.77
C ILE A 51 -8.02 6.13 -3.98
N VAL A 52 -8.12 6.49 -2.70
CA VAL A 52 -6.96 6.73 -1.85
C VAL A 52 -6.15 5.45 -1.70
N THR A 53 -6.83 4.32 -1.56
CA THR A 53 -6.23 2.99 -1.44
C THR A 53 -5.49 2.61 -2.73
N CYS A 54 -6.09 2.84 -3.90
CA CYS A 54 -5.43 2.57 -5.18
C CYS A 54 -4.17 3.43 -5.38
N ILE A 55 -4.22 4.72 -5.01
CA ILE A 55 -3.06 5.62 -5.08
C ILE A 55 -1.96 5.14 -4.14
N LEU A 56 -2.30 4.79 -2.90
CA LEU A 56 -1.33 4.32 -1.92
C LEU A 56 -0.61 3.04 -2.38
N ILE A 57 -1.37 2.07 -2.89
CA ILE A 57 -0.83 0.81 -3.45
C ILE A 57 0.11 1.13 -4.62
N SER A 58 -0.29 2.02 -5.52
CA SER A 58 0.54 2.42 -6.68
C SER A 58 1.86 3.07 -6.26
N VAL A 59 1.82 3.99 -5.30
CA VAL A 59 3.02 4.66 -4.76
C VAL A 59 3.95 3.64 -4.10
N VAL A 60 3.41 2.72 -3.30
CA VAL A 60 4.20 1.68 -2.65
C VAL A 60 4.88 0.76 -3.66
N LEU A 61 4.14 0.24 -4.64
CA LEU A 61 4.70 -0.59 -5.71
C LEU A 61 5.76 0.16 -6.52
N SER A 62 5.51 1.44 -6.80
CA SER A 62 6.46 2.31 -7.48
C SER A 62 7.74 2.48 -6.64
N LEU A 63 7.62 2.71 -5.33
CA LEU A 63 8.76 2.84 -4.42
C LEU A 63 9.58 1.56 -4.34
N ILE A 64 8.91 0.41 -4.24
CA ILE A 64 9.56 -0.91 -4.23
C ILE A 64 10.31 -1.12 -5.54
N SER A 65 9.66 -0.89 -6.69
CA SER A 65 10.30 -1.05 -8.00
C SER A 65 11.46 -0.08 -8.21
N TYR A 66 11.36 1.15 -7.68
CA TYR A 66 12.43 2.14 -7.70
C TYR A 66 13.64 1.69 -6.87
N ILE A 67 13.43 1.21 -5.64
CA ILE A 67 14.49 0.71 -4.76
C ILE A 67 15.17 -0.51 -5.39
N VAL A 68 14.39 -1.46 -5.93
CA VAL A 68 14.93 -2.63 -6.63
C VAL A 68 15.76 -2.20 -7.83
N ARG A 69 15.24 -1.28 -8.66
CA ARG A 69 15.98 -0.76 -9.82
C ARG A 69 17.25 -0.02 -9.41
N TRP A 70 17.22 0.74 -8.33
CA TRP A 70 18.39 1.46 -7.80
C TRP A 70 19.49 0.50 -7.34
N PHE A 71 19.11 -0.63 -6.72
CA PHE A 71 20.06 -1.65 -6.25
C PHE A 71 20.57 -2.61 -7.34
N MET A 72 19.81 -2.76 -8.43
CA MET A 72 20.16 -3.54 -9.62
C MET A 72 20.99 -2.75 -10.65
N LYS A 73 21.11 -1.43 -10.48
CA LYS A 73 22.06 -0.59 -11.19
C LYS A 73 23.41 -0.59 -10.47
#